data_AF-A0A1H9PBG2-F1
#
_entry.id   AF-A0A1H9PBG2-F1
#
_cell.length_a   1.000
_cell.length_b   1.000
_cell.length_c   1.000
_cell.angle_alpha   90.00
_cell.angle_beta   90.00
_cell.angle_gamma   90.00
#
_symmetry.space_group_name_H-M   'P 1'
#
loop_
_entity.id
_entity.type
_entity.pdbx_description
1 polymer ?
#
loop_
_entity_poly.entity_id
_entity_poly.type
_entity_poly.pdbx_seq_one_letter_code
_entity_poly.pdbx_strand_id
1 'polypeptide(L)'
;MTVTQEEKQAEVKKLKNVVHNMGENLASNNFEEAFQLANDLKAILEGEILQELTMKEANELHIEDIKKTLNRYWYNNRQMRMFAGGLRKNGTTLVDLVN
;
A
#
# COMPACT_ATOMS: atom_id res chain seq x y z
N MET A 1 27.33 2.86 3.23
CA MET A 1 27.54 2.15 4.51
C MET A 1 27.05 0.73 4.29
N THR A 2 27.70 -0.30 4.84
CA THR A 2 27.22 -1.69 4.72
C THR A 2 26.05 -1.90 5.66
N VAL A 3 24.87 -2.24 5.14
CA VAL A 3 23.69 -2.53 5.99
C VAL A 3 23.98 -3.75 6.85
N THR A 4 23.71 -3.63 8.15
CA THR A 4 23.91 -4.72 9.11
C THR A 4 22.79 -5.75 9.02
N GLN A 5 23.07 -6.97 9.48
CA GLN A 5 22.06 -8.03 9.51
C GLN A 5 20.89 -7.67 10.44
N GLU A 6 21.14 -6.92 11.51
CA GLU A 6 20.13 -6.46 12.45
C GLU A 6 19.18 -5.44 11.81
N GLU A 7 19.71 -4.48 11.04
CA GLU A 7 18.90 -3.52 10.28
C GLU A 7 18.04 -4.24 9.23
N LYS A 8 18.59 -5.23 8.52
CA LYS A 8 17.81 -6.07 7.58
C LYS A 8 16.66 -6.79 8.28
N GLN A 9 16.92 -7.41 9.44
CA GLN A 9 15.88 -8.13 10.19
C GLN A 9 14.79 -7.18 10.70
N ALA A 10 15.16 -6.00 11.18
CA ALA A 10 14.21 -4.97 11.62
C ALA A 10 13.33 -4.51 10.45
N GLU A 11 13.90 -4.25 9.27
CA GLU A 11 13.14 -3.80 8.10
C GLU A 11 12.23 -4.90 7.56
N VAL A 12 12.67 -6.17 7.56
CA VAL A 12 11.83 -7.31 7.18
C VAL A 12 10.66 -7.49 8.16
N LYS A 13 10.88 -7.29 9.46
CA LYS A 13 9.80 -7.33 10.45
C LYS A 13 8.78 -6.21 10.20
N LYS A 14 9.26 -5.01 9.90
CA LYS A 14 8.42 -3.86 9.56
C LYS A 14 7.60 -4.13 8.29
N LEU A 15 8.23 -4.65 7.23
CA LEU A 15 7.55 -5.08 6.00
C LEU A 15 6.40 -6.03 6.30
N LYS A 16 6.67 -7.12 7.04
CA LYS A 16 5.66 -8.14 7.37
C LYS A 16 4.49 -7.56 8.15
N ASN A 17 4.77 -6.72 9.14
CA ASN A 17 3.73 -6.06 9.94
C ASN A 17 2.85 -5.14 9.07
N VAL A 18 3.45 -4.32 8.20
CA VAL A 18 2.69 -3.41 7.32
C VAL A 18 1.85 -4.20 6.33
N VAL A 19 2.39 -5.26 5.71
CA VAL A 19 1.64 -6.13 4.79
C VAL A 19 0.44 -6.77 5.49
N HIS A 20 0.64 -7.30 6.70
CA HIS A 20 -0.42 -7.92 7.48
C HIS A 20 -1.52 -6.92 7.84
N ASN A 21 -1.15 -5.79 8.45
CA ASN A 21 -2.11 -4.76 8.87
C ASN A 21 -2.86 -4.16 7.68
N MET A 22 -2.18 -3.97 6.54
CA MET A 22 -2.83 -3.48 5.31
C MET A 22 -3.88 -4.49 4.83
N GLY A 23 -3.55 -5.78 4.84
CA GLY A 23 -4.48 -6.86 4.48
C GLY A 23 -5.72 -6.89 5.37
N GLU A 24 -5.55 -6.77 6.69
CA GLU A 24 -6.67 -6.75 7.65
C GLU A 24 -7.58 -5.52 7.47
N ASN A 25 -6.99 -4.35 7.27
CA ASN A 25 -7.76 -3.13 7.02
C ASN A 25 -8.54 -3.20 5.69
N LEU A 26 -7.93 -3.76 4.64
CA LEU A 26 -8.63 -4.00 3.38
C LEU A 26 -9.80 -4.97 3.53
N ALA A 27 -9.60 -6.09 4.24
CA ALA A 27 -10.66 -7.07 4.50
C ALA A 27 -11.81 -6.48 5.33
N SER A 28 -11.52 -5.50 6.18
CA SER A 28 -12.48 -4.83 7.05
C SER A 28 -13.12 -3.56 6.44
N ASN A 29 -12.83 -3.25 5.18
CA ASN A 29 -13.25 -2.00 4.50
C ASN A 29 -12.73 -0.70 5.14
N ASN A 30 -11.68 -0.76 5.94
CA ASN A 30 -11.00 0.41 6.51
C ASN A 30 -10.05 1.02 5.47
N PHE A 31 -10.61 1.55 4.38
CA PHE A 31 -9.82 1.93 3.19
C PHE A 31 -8.88 3.11 3.40
N GLU A 32 -9.18 4.02 4.34
CA GLU A 32 -8.31 5.16 4.62
C GLU A 32 -7.05 4.73 5.40
N GLU A 33 -7.21 3.87 6.40
CA GLU A 33 -6.07 3.28 7.12
C GLU A 33 -5.24 2.40 6.17
N ALA A 34 -5.89 1.59 5.33
CA ALA A 34 -5.22 0.80 4.31
C ALA A 34 -4.45 1.68 3.30
N PHE A 35 -4.93 2.89 3.01
CA PHE A 35 -4.24 3.84 2.14
C PHE A 35 -2.96 4.39 2.78
N GLN A 36 -2.98 4.69 4.08
CA GLN A 36 -1.77 5.09 4.79
C GLN A 36 -0.75 3.95 4.80
N LEU A 37 -1.17 2.74 5.14
CA LEU A 37 -0.30 1.55 5.15
C LEU A 37 0.24 1.21 3.75
N ALA A 38 -0.51 1.49 2.67
CA ALA A 38 -0.04 1.31 1.31
C ALA A 38 1.11 2.26 0.95
N ASN A 39 1.07 3.50 1.44
CA ASN A 39 2.18 4.45 1.27
C ASN A 39 3.41 3.98 2.05
N ASP A 40 3.22 3.52 3.28
CA ASP A 40 4.31 2.99 4.11
C ASP A 40 4.94 1.75 3.46
N LEU A 41 4.11 0.83 2.94
CA LEU A 41 4.56 -0.36 2.22
C LEU A 41 5.37 0.01 0.99
N LYS A 42 4.92 1.01 0.21
CA LYS A 42 5.66 1.50 -0.95
C LYS A 42 7.04 2.02 -0.53
N ALA A 43 7.11 2.85 0.51
CA ALA A 43 8.36 3.41 1.00
C ALA A 43 9.34 2.33 1.46
N ILE A 44 8.86 1.28 2.16
CA ILE A 44 9.68 0.13 2.58
C ILE A 44 10.22 -0.62 1.36
N LEU A 45 9.37 -0.91 0.36
CA LEU A 45 9.75 -1.65 -0.85
C LEU A 45 10.73 -0.90 -1.76
N GLU A 46 10.72 0.42 -1.72
CA GLU A 46 11.64 1.30 -2.44
C GLU A 46 12.91 1.61 -1.64
N GLY A 47 12.94 1.31 -0.33
CA GLY A 47 14.04 1.59 0.57
C GLY A 47 15.32 0.80 0.32
N GLU A 48 16.47 1.41 0.60
CA GLU A 48 17.81 0.87 0.32
C GLU A 48 18.03 -0.52 0.95
N ILE A 49 17.59 -0.73 2.19
CA ILE A 49 17.77 -1.99 2.93
C ILE A 49 17.12 -3.18 2.20
N LEU A 50 15.90 -2.99 1.64
CA LEU A 50 15.22 -4.07 0.92
C LEU A 50 15.81 -4.32 -0.47
N GLN A 51 16.46 -3.31 -1.07
CA GLN A 51 17.17 -3.49 -2.34
C GLN A 51 18.46 -4.29 -2.17
N GLU A 52 19.04 -4.33 -0.96
CA GLU A 52 20.21 -5.15 -0.63
C GLU A 52 19.89 -6.61 -0.29
N LEU A 53 18.62 -7.02 -0.39
CA LEU A 53 18.26 -8.43 -0.25
C LEU A 53 18.81 -9.23 -1.42
N THR A 54 19.36 -10.40 -1.12
CA THR A 54 19.70 -11.38 -2.15
C THR A 54 18.45 -11.86 -2.86
N MET A 55 18.61 -12.37 -4.09
CA MET A 55 17.49 -12.94 -4.85
C MET A 55 16.77 -14.06 -4.07
N LYS A 56 17.52 -14.86 -3.28
CA LYS A 56 16.94 -15.90 -2.44
C LYS A 56 16.06 -15.31 -1.33
N GLU A 57 16.55 -14.32 -0.59
CA GLU A 57 15.79 -13.66 0.48
C GLU A 57 14.54 -12.94 -0.07
N ALA A 58 14.68 -12.26 -1.20
CA ALA A 58 13.55 -11.59 -1.86
C ALA A 58 12.46 -12.58 -2.31
N ASN A 59 12.86 -13.77 -2.78
CA ASN A 59 11.93 -14.83 -3.15
C ASN A 59 11.24 -15.45 -1.92
N GLU A 60 11.97 -15.71 -0.85
CA GLU A 60 11.42 -16.23 0.42
C GLU A 60 10.42 -15.25 1.07
N LEU A 61 10.62 -13.95 0.83
CA LEU A 61 9.72 -12.89 1.31
C LEU A 61 8.60 -12.53 0.32
N HIS A 62 8.53 -13.19 -0.84
CA HIS A 62 7.54 -12.91 -1.89
C HIS A 62 7.51 -11.43 -2.32
N ILE A 63 8.66 -10.74 -2.34
CA ILE A 63 8.73 -9.29 -2.59
C ILE A 63 8.07 -8.89 -3.90
N GLU A 64 8.27 -9.68 -4.96
CA GLU A 64 7.71 -9.39 -6.28
C GLU A 64 6.18 -9.52 -6.30
N ASP A 65 5.62 -10.50 -5.58
CA ASP A 65 4.17 -10.69 -5.48
C ASP A 65 3.53 -9.60 -4.63
N ILE A 66 4.21 -9.15 -3.57
CA ILE A 66 3.80 -7.99 -2.76
C ILE A 66 3.76 -6.74 -3.65
N LYS A 67 4.80 -6.47 -4.46
CA LYS A 67 4.85 -5.33 -5.39
C LYS A 67 3.71 -5.39 -6.41
N LYS A 68 3.47 -6.55 -7.04
CA LYS A 68 2.35 -6.76 -7.98
C LYS A 68 0.99 -6.52 -7.33
N THR A 69 0.82 -6.98 -6.10
CA THR A 69 -0.42 -6.80 -5.33
C THR A 69 -0.64 -5.33 -4.98
N LEU A 70 0.40 -4.64 -4.54
CA LEU A 70 0.36 -3.21 -4.23
C LEU A 70 0.03 -2.37 -5.49
N ASN A 71 0.59 -2.71 -6.65
CA ASN A 71 0.24 -2.05 -7.91
C ASN A 71 -1.24 -2.23 -8.27
N ARG A 72 -1.79 -3.43 -8.07
CA ARG A 72 -3.22 -3.68 -8.27
C ARG A 72 -4.08 -2.91 -7.27
N TYR A 73 -3.65 -2.83 -6.01
CA TYR A 73 -4.29 -2.00 -4.99
C TYR A 73 -4.38 -0.53 -5.45
N TRP A 74 -3.28 0.05 -5.93
CA TRP A 74 -3.27 1.45 -6.38
C TRP A 74 -4.25 1.72 -7.52
N TYR A 75 -4.33 0.80 -8.49
CA TYR A 75 -5.32 0.88 -9.56
C TYR A 75 -6.75 0.87 -9.00
N ASN A 76 -7.07 -0.08 -8.12
CA ASN A 76 -8.41 -0.21 -7.53
C ASN A 76 -8.79 1.00 -6.66
N ASN A 77 -7.88 1.48 -5.81
CA ASN A 77 -8.08 2.67 -4.99
C ASN A 77 -8.33 3.92 -5.85
N ARG A 78 -7.63 4.07 -6.99
CA ARG A 78 -7.89 5.15 -7.95
C ARG A 78 -9.32 5.07 -8.52
N GLN A 79 -9.76 3.89 -8.95
CA GLN A 79 -11.12 3.70 -9.48
C GLN A 79 -12.19 4.05 -8.42
N MET A 80 -12.02 3.57 -7.20
CA MET A 80 -12.92 3.89 -6.07
C MET A 80 -13.01 5.40 -5.83
N ARG A 81 -11.87 6.10 -5.80
CA ARG A 81 -11.84 7.55 -5.57
C ARG A 81 -12.47 8.33 -6.72
N MET A 82 -12.27 7.91 -7.97
CA MET A 82 -12.94 8.49 -9.13
C MET A 82 -14.46 8.34 -9.05
N PHE A 83 -14.94 7.14 -8.71
CA PHE A 83 -16.37 6.88 -8.53
C PHE A 83 -16.97 7.78 -7.43
N ALA A 84 -16.34 7.82 -6.25
CA ALA A 84 -16.78 8.68 -5.16
C ALA A 84 -16.78 10.18 -5.54
N GLY A 85 -15.78 10.63 -6.32
CA GLY A 85 -15.72 11.98 -6.86
C GLY A 85 -16.88 12.29 -7.82
N GLY A 86 -17.25 11.34 -8.68
CA GLY A 86 -18.41 11.46 -9.58
C GLY A 86 -19.73 11.60 -8.80
N LEU A 87 -19.94 10.78 -7.78
CA LEU A 87 -21.12 10.89 -6.91
C LEU A 87 -21.18 12.24 -6.19
N ARG A 88 -20.04 12.73 -5.69
CA ARG A 88 -19.97 14.05 -5.04
C ARG A 88 -20.36 15.17 -6.01
N LYS A 89 -19.83 15.14 -7.24
CA LYS A 89 -20.17 16.11 -8.28
C LYS A 89 -21.66 16.10 -8.60
N ASN A 90 -22.26 14.92 -8.75
CA ASN A 90 -23.71 14.81 -8.97
C ASN A 90 -24.50 15.44 -7.82
N GLY A 91 -24.09 15.20 -6.57
CA GLY A 91 -24.70 15.83 -5.39
C GLY A 91 -24.62 17.35 -5.45
N THR A 92 -23.44 17.91 -5.76
CA THR A 92 -23.27 19.37 -5.93
C THR A 92 -24.20 19.91 -7.03
N THR A 93 -24.21 19.27 -8.21
CA THR A 93 -25.07 19.70 -9.32
C THR A 93 -26.56 19.66 -8.96
N LEU A 94 -27.03 18.64 -8.25
CA LEU A 94 -28.44 18.56 -7.83
C LEU A 94 -28.82 19.70 -6.88
N VAL A 95 -27.94 20.04 -5.94
CA VAL A 95 -28.14 21.16 -5.02
C VAL A 95 -28.14 22.49 -5.79
N ASP A 96 -27.24 22.67 -6.75
CA ASP A 96 -27.16 23.88 -7.57
C ASP A 96 -28.39 24.08 -8.48
N LEU A 97 -29.07 23.01 -8.89
CA LEU A 97 -30.26 23.10 -9.76
C LEU A 97 -31.52 23.60 -9.05
N VAL A 98 -31.55 23.55 -7.71
CA VAL A 98 -32.73 23.93 -6.90
C VAL A 98 -32.48 25.13 -5.99
N ASN A 99 -31.27 25.70 -6.06
CA ASN A 99 -30.89 26.96 -5.42
C ASN A 99 -30.75 28.07 -6.45
#